data_AF-A0A9F3W181-F1
#
_entry.id   AF-A0A9F3W181-F1
#
_cell.length_a   1.000
_cell.length_b   1.000
_cell.length_c   1.000
_cell.angle_alpha   90.00
_cell.angle_beta   90.00
_cell.angle_gamma   90.00
#
_symmetry.space_group_name_H-M   'P 1'
#
loop_
_entity.id
_entity.type
_entity.pdbx_description
1 polymer ?
#
loop_
_entity_poly.entity_id
_entity_poly.type
_entity_poly.pdbx_seq_one_letter_code
_entity_poly.pdbx_strand_id
1 'polypeptide(L)'
;MGHLCSAERKKPSYGPWNLPQTSFSHLSRQGEALSELETRFTRCCQLAEGERLPCCTHAWEGGLVRFCKQEYSTKTLPFHCCREASKQARLTCFASQAPFPTYEKEGALLNLAQLTPLLLDSLCSQASQDSKQRPNPALVQNITDTCCKLQEGERTACAEEVKSQFIAAFCSSQRRTWKDPQKCCSHKDEAARRECFDRSYLGHISLLSSEQAPLPTEATP
;
A
#
# COMPACT_ATOMS: atom_id res chain seq x y z
N MET A 1 -8.11 18.56 -8.21
CA MET A 1 -6.66 18.35 -8.40
C MET A 1 -5.77 19.12 -7.41
N GLY A 2 -6.23 20.21 -6.78
CA GLY A 2 -5.45 20.93 -5.75
C GLY A 2 -4.99 20.06 -4.57
N HIS A 3 -5.75 19.02 -4.21
CA HIS A 3 -5.37 18.07 -3.15
C HIS A 3 -4.13 17.23 -3.49
N LEU A 4 -3.86 16.91 -4.77
CA LEU A 4 -2.74 16.03 -5.17
C LEU A 4 -1.37 16.63 -4.80
N CYS A 5 -1.26 17.95 -4.94
CA CYS A 5 -0.05 18.72 -4.64
C CYS A 5 -0.14 19.49 -3.31
N SER A 6 -1.17 19.23 -2.49
CA SER A 6 -1.25 19.82 -1.16
C SER A 6 -0.05 19.39 -0.33
N ALA A 7 0.55 20.35 0.38
CA ALA A 7 1.63 20.08 1.34
C ALA A 7 1.17 19.15 2.48
N GLU A 8 -0.14 19.11 2.74
CA GLU A 8 -0.75 18.27 3.77
C GLU A 8 -1.07 16.86 3.26
N ARG A 9 -0.98 16.61 1.94
CA ARG A 9 -1.24 15.29 1.38
C ARG A 9 -0.13 14.34 1.79
N LYS A 10 -0.49 13.39 2.66
CA LYS A 10 0.39 12.29 3.04
C LYS A 10 0.41 11.24 1.96
N LYS A 11 1.60 10.93 1.46
CA LYS A 11 1.79 9.98 0.35
C LYS A 11 1.78 8.56 0.91
N PRO A 12 0.93 7.66 0.40
CA PRO A 12 1.01 6.26 0.78
C PRO A 12 2.35 5.71 0.31
N SER A 13 3.08 5.06 1.23
CA SER A 13 4.31 4.34 0.91
C SER A 13 3.97 2.86 0.86
N TYR A 14 4.14 2.25 -0.31
CA TYR A 14 3.87 0.84 -0.52
C TYR A 14 5.19 0.05 -0.42
N GLY A 15 5.25 -0.85 0.55
CA GLY A 15 6.42 -1.62 0.88
C GLY A 15 6.10 -2.83 1.74
N PRO A 16 7.12 -3.50 2.30
CA PRO A 16 6.92 -4.77 2.99
C PRO A 16 6.05 -4.74 4.24
N TRP A 17 5.86 -3.57 4.85
CA TRP A 17 4.96 -3.37 5.99
C TRP A 17 3.48 -3.31 5.60
N ASN A 18 3.11 -3.08 4.34
CA ASN A 18 1.73 -3.04 3.86
C ASN A 18 1.43 -3.95 2.65
N LEU A 19 2.41 -4.70 2.16
CA LEU A 19 2.25 -5.66 1.08
C LEU A 19 2.72 -7.06 1.47
N PRO A 20 2.02 -8.12 1.04
CA PRO A 20 2.46 -9.49 1.27
C PRO A 20 3.81 -9.76 0.59
N GLN A 21 4.64 -10.54 1.28
CA GLN A 21 6.05 -10.79 0.90
C GLN A 21 6.28 -12.12 0.17
N THR A 22 5.30 -13.01 0.20
CA THR A 22 5.34 -14.34 -0.45
C THR A 22 4.02 -14.58 -1.15
N SER A 23 4.01 -15.42 -2.19
CA SER A 23 2.80 -15.92 -2.90
C SER A 23 1.90 -14.88 -3.59
N PHE A 24 2.14 -13.58 -3.40
CA PHE A 24 1.34 -12.47 -3.94
C PHE A 24 2.21 -11.44 -4.69
N SER A 25 3.10 -11.93 -5.56
CA SER A 25 4.04 -11.08 -6.30
C SER A 25 3.36 -9.98 -7.14
N HIS A 26 2.11 -10.17 -7.54
CA HIS A 26 1.31 -9.16 -8.25
C HIS A 26 1.02 -7.93 -7.37
N LEU A 27 0.78 -8.09 -6.07
CA LEU A 27 0.56 -6.97 -5.15
C LEU A 27 1.85 -6.18 -4.91
N SER A 28 3.00 -6.87 -4.86
CA SER A 28 4.30 -6.19 -4.82
C SER A 28 4.52 -5.30 -6.05
N ARG A 29 4.19 -5.79 -7.26
CA ARG A 29 4.31 -5.01 -8.50
C ARG A 29 3.34 -3.83 -8.55
N GLN A 30 2.11 -3.99 -8.05
CA GLN A 30 1.17 -2.86 -7.93
C GLN A 30 1.71 -1.79 -6.98
N GLY A 31 2.23 -2.18 -5.81
CA GLY A 31 2.85 -1.27 -4.86
C GLY A 31 4.07 -0.52 -5.41
N GLU A 32 4.93 -1.21 -6.16
CA GLU A 32 6.07 -0.60 -6.83
C GLU A 32 5.62 0.44 -7.86
N ALA A 33 4.62 0.10 -8.69
CA ALA A 33 4.06 1.02 -9.69
C ALA A 33 3.46 2.28 -9.03
N LEU A 34 2.75 2.12 -7.91
CA LEU A 34 2.19 3.24 -7.15
C LEU A 34 3.29 4.11 -6.50
N SER A 35 4.35 3.50 -5.97
CA SER A 35 5.48 4.22 -5.39
C SER A 35 6.25 5.04 -6.44
N GLU A 36 6.44 4.47 -7.64
CA GLU A 36 7.05 5.19 -8.77
C GLU A 36 6.17 6.38 -9.20
N LEU A 37 4.84 6.18 -9.23
CA LEU A 37 3.88 7.22 -9.57
C LEU A 37 3.89 8.37 -8.56
N GLU A 38 3.88 8.10 -7.24
CA GLU A 38 3.96 9.12 -6.20
C GLU A 38 5.27 9.93 -6.30
N THR A 39 6.37 9.28 -6.67
CA THR A 39 7.64 9.95 -6.94
C THR A 39 7.51 10.92 -8.11
N ARG A 40 6.83 10.52 -9.20
CA ARG A 40 6.59 11.39 -10.36
C ARG A 40 5.65 12.55 -10.03
N PHE A 41 4.57 12.30 -9.30
CA PHE A 41 3.66 13.35 -8.83
C PHE A 41 4.40 14.38 -7.97
N THR A 42 5.30 13.93 -7.09
CA THR A 42 6.14 14.84 -6.29
C THR A 42 6.93 15.81 -7.17
N ARG A 43 7.52 15.33 -8.27
CA ARG A 43 8.25 16.16 -9.23
C ARG A 43 7.30 17.09 -10.00
N CYS A 44 6.15 16.58 -10.46
CA CYS A 44 5.16 17.39 -11.15
C CYS A 44 4.64 18.55 -10.28
N CYS A 45 4.47 18.34 -8.97
CA CYS A 45 4.02 19.37 -8.05
C CYS A 45 5.03 20.51 -7.83
N GLN A 46 6.29 20.33 -8.26
CA GLN A 46 7.31 21.39 -8.24
C GLN A 46 7.20 22.33 -9.45
N LEU A 47 6.39 21.98 -10.46
CA LEU A 47 6.18 22.81 -11.65
C LEU A 47 5.22 23.97 -11.37
N ALA A 48 5.17 24.92 -12.32
CA ALA A 48 4.21 26.02 -12.31
C ALA A 48 2.76 25.47 -12.37
N GLU A 49 1.80 26.19 -11.81
CA GLU A 49 0.43 25.70 -11.60
C GLU A 49 -0.23 25.17 -12.89
N GLY A 50 -0.03 25.86 -14.03
CA GLY A 50 -0.54 25.44 -15.34
C GLY A 50 0.10 24.17 -15.90
N GLU A 51 1.27 23.75 -15.41
CA GLU A 51 2.01 22.58 -15.88
C GLU A 51 1.83 21.34 -15.00
N ARG A 52 1.36 21.53 -13.75
CA ARG A 52 1.17 20.44 -12.77
C ARG A 52 0.20 19.39 -13.29
N LEU A 53 -0.98 19.81 -13.74
CA LEU A 53 -2.04 18.91 -14.21
C LEU A 53 -1.62 18.12 -15.46
N PRO A 54 -1.09 18.75 -16.53
CA PRO A 54 -0.54 18.02 -17.67
C PRO A 54 0.56 17.02 -17.27
N CYS A 55 1.49 17.41 -16.40
CA CYS A 55 2.56 16.53 -15.93
C CYS A 55 2.02 15.31 -15.17
N CYS A 56 1.11 15.53 -14.22
CA CYS A 56 0.50 14.45 -13.44
C CYS A 56 -0.31 13.50 -14.33
N THR A 57 -1.06 14.03 -15.28
CA THR A 57 -1.83 13.21 -16.24
C THR A 57 -0.89 12.33 -17.06
N HIS A 58 0.19 12.90 -17.58
CA HIS A 58 1.19 12.14 -18.32
C HIS A 58 1.91 11.09 -17.45
N ALA A 59 2.23 11.43 -16.20
CA ALA A 59 2.84 10.52 -15.24
C ALA A 59 1.92 9.33 -14.91
N TRP A 60 0.62 9.59 -14.75
CA TRP A 60 -0.42 8.58 -14.53
C TRP A 60 -0.52 7.62 -15.73
N GLU A 61 -0.75 8.15 -16.93
CA GLU A 61 -0.87 7.32 -18.13
C GLU A 61 0.40 6.51 -18.39
N GLY A 62 1.56 7.15 -18.27
CA GLY A 62 2.85 6.47 -18.44
C GLY A 62 3.10 5.41 -17.37
N GLY A 63 2.63 5.63 -16.14
CA GLY A 63 2.67 4.66 -15.04
C GLY A 63 1.88 3.40 -15.37
N LEU A 64 0.63 3.54 -15.81
CA LEU A 64 -0.22 2.41 -16.20
C LEU A 64 0.36 1.62 -17.38
N VAL A 65 0.91 2.32 -18.37
CA VAL A 65 1.59 1.67 -19.51
C VAL A 65 2.81 0.87 -19.05
N ARG A 66 3.65 1.42 -18.16
CA ARG A 66 4.80 0.70 -17.61
C ARG A 66 4.38 -0.50 -16.77
N PHE A 67 3.36 -0.33 -15.92
CA PHE A 67 2.81 -1.42 -15.12
C PHE A 67 2.34 -2.57 -16.00
N CYS A 68 1.56 -2.30 -17.06
CA CYS A 68 1.12 -3.36 -17.97
C CYS A 68 2.27 -4.04 -18.71
N LYS A 69 3.29 -3.28 -19.16
CA LYS A 69 4.51 -3.88 -19.73
C LYS A 69 5.19 -4.84 -18.75
N GLN A 70 5.24 -4.47 -17.47
CA GLN A 70 5.81 -5.30 -16.42
C GLN A 70 4.95 -6.53 -16.12
N GLU A 71 3.62 -6.42 -16.15
CA GLU A 71 2.72 -7.57 -15.98
C GLU A 71 2.96 -8.62 -17.07
N TYR A 72 3.09 -8.19 -18.33
CA TYR A 72 3.39 -9.06 -19.48
C TYR A 72 4.83 -9.62 -19.50
N SER A 73 5.77 -9.05 -18.74
CA SER A 73 7.14 -9.58 -18.66
C SER A 73 7.29 -10.70 -17.63
N THR A 74 6.20 -11.05 -16.94
CA THR A 74 6.16 -12.13 -15.95
C THR A 74 5.42 -13.37 -16.49
N LYS A 75 5.64 -14.52 -15.85
CA LYS A 75 4.92 -15.78 -16.18
C LYS A 75 3.51 -15.86 -15.55
N THR A 76 3.03 -14.80 -14.92
CA THR A 76 1.70 -14.77 -14.29
C THR A 76 0.67 -14.14 -15.23
N LEU A 77 -0.61 -14.48 -15.03
CA LEU A 77 -1.69 -13.79 -15.75
C LEU A 77 -1.61 -12.28 -15.46
N PRO A 78 -1.56 -11.42 -16.49
CA PRO A 78 -1.50 -9.98 -16.29
C PRO A 78 -2.82 -9.48 -15.70
N PHE A 79 -2.75 -8.40 -14.94
CA PHE A 79 -3.92 -7.68 -14.46
C PHE A 79 -4.94 -7.44 -15.58
N HIS A 80 -6.23 -7.65 -15.30
CA HIS A 80 -7.26 -7.73 -16.35
C HIS A 80 -7.34 -6.47 -17.21
N CYS A 81 -7.21 -5.27 -16.62
CA CYS A 81 -7.19 -4.02 -17.38
C CYS A 81 -6.03 -3.92 -18.38
N CYS A 82 -4.93 -4.65 -18.18
CA CYS A 82 -3.82 -4.68 -19.13
C CYS A 82 -4.14 -5.48 -20.40
N ARG A 83 -5.16 -6.34 -20.37
CA ARG A 83 -5.63 -7.15 -21.51
C ARG A 83 -6.45 -6.35 -22.51
N GLU A 84 -6.92 -5.16 -22.14
CA GLU A 84 -7.66 -4.28 -23.03
C GLU A 84 -6.83 -3.94 -24.28
N ALA A 85 -7.49 -3.93 -25.44
CA ALA A 85 -6.80 -3.84 -26.73
C ALA A 85 -6.21 -2.44 -27.00
N SER A 86 -6.96 -1.38 -26.67
CA SER A 86 -6.55 0.00 -26.95
C SER A 86 -6.00 0.69 -25.68
N LYS A 87 -5.11 1.68 -25.86
CA LYS A 87 -4.62 2.52 -24.75
C LYS A 87 -5.80 3.15 -23.99
N GLN A 88 -6.79 3.67 -24.71
CA GLN A 88 -7.93 4.32 -24.10
C GLN A 88 -8.77 3.34 -23.26
N ALA A 89 -9.04 2.14 -23.77
CA ALA A 89 -9.78 1.11 -23.03
C ALA A 89 -9.04 0.70 -21.75
N ARG A 90 -7.71 0.55 -21.80
CA ARG A 90 -6.88 0.30 -20.60
C ARG A 90 -7.06 1.40 -19.55
N LEU A 91 -6.90 2.66 -19.96
CA LEU A 91 -7.03 3.81 -19.05
C LEU A 91 -8.41 3.89 -18.42
N THR A 92 -9.47 3.69 -19.23
CA THR A 92 -10.86 3.65 -18.76
C THR A 92 -11.10 2.51 -17.78
N CYS A 93 -10.56 1.31 -18.06
CA CYS A 93 -10.65 0.18 -17.14
C CYS A 93 -10.01 0.52 -15.79
N PHE A 94 -8.78 1.04 -15.77
CA PHE A 94 -8.12 1.42 -14.51
C PHE A 94 -8.91 2.50 -13.74
N ALA A 95 -9.47 3.49 -14.43
CA ALA A 95 -10.30 4.51 -13.79
C ALA A 95 -11.56 3.92 -13.14
N SER A 96 -12.23 2.96 -13.81
CA SER A 96 -13.43 2.28 -13.28
C SER A 96 -13.16 1.36 -12.10
N GLN A 97 -11.91 0.88 -11.94
CA GLN A 97 -11.50 -0.01 -10.86
C GLN A 97 -11.05 0.76 -9.61
N ALA A 98 -11.00 2.09 -9.66
CA ALA A 98 -10.70 2.89 -8.49
C ALA A 98 -11.80 2.67 -7.42
N PRO A 99 -11.45 2.43 -6.14
CA PRO A 99 -12.43 2.25 -5.07
C PRO A 99 -13.40 3.42 -4.92
N PHE A 100 -12.93 4.62 -5.28
CA PHE A 100 -13.69 5.86 -5.28
C PHE A 100 -13.55 6.51 -6.67
N PRO A 101 -14.26 6.02 -7.69
CA PRO A 101 -14.09 6.50 -9.06
C PRO A 101 -14.58 7.95 -9.22
N THR A 102 -15.49 8.40 -8.34
CA THR A 102 -15.94 9.78 -8.23
C THR A 102 -15.08 10.64 -7.29
N TYR A 103 -14.08 10.06 -6.63
CA TYR A 103 -13.23 10.71 -5.60
C TYR A 103 -14.01 11.30 -4.41
N GLU A 104 -15.21 10.79 -4.13
CA GLU A 104 -16.11 11.34 -3.09
C GLU A 104 -15.83 10.85 -1.67
N LYS A 105 -14.90 9.91 -1.46
CA LYS A 105 -14.60 9.34 -0.14
C LYS A 105 -13.10 9.12 0.05
N GLU A 106 -12.59 9.42 1.24
CA GLU A 106 -11.30 8.94 1.72
C GLU A 106 -11.42 7.51 2.28
N GLY A 107 -10.48 6.62 1.94
CA GLY A 107 -10.41 5.28 2.53
C GLY A 107 -10.05 5.32 4.02
N ALA A 108 -10.45 4.28 4.76
CA ALA A 108 -10.09 4.14 6.18
C ALA A 108 -8.57 4.07 6.33
N LEU A 109 -8.03 5.03 7.08
CA LEU A 109 -6.60 5.19 7.25
C LEU A 109 -6.21 4.66 8.62
N LEU A 110 -5.44 3.58 8.63
CA LEU A 110 -4.96 2.96 9.86
C LEU A 110 -3.61 3.56 10.24
N ASN A 111 -3.45 3.79 11.54
CA ASN A 111 -2.21 4.26 12.13
C ASN A 111 -1.53 3.09 12.85
N LEU A 112 -0.66 2.36 12.15
CA LEU A 112 0.14 1.30 12.77
C LEU A 112 1.34 1.84 13.55
N ALA A 113 1.58 3.15 13.54
CA ALA A 113 2.56 3.75 14.43
C ALA A 113 2.10 3.73 15.89
N GLN A 114 0.77 3.79 16.12
CA GLN A 114 0.17 3.78 17.45
C GLN A 114 -0.80 2.60 17.59
N LEU A 115 -0.31 1.49 18.14
CA LEU A 115 -1.08 0.27 18.32
C LEU A 115 -1.98 0.39 19.57
N THR A 116 -3.15 0.99 19.41
CA THR A 116 -4.13 1.15 20.49
C THR A 116 -4.94 -0.13 20.73
N PRO A 117 -5.51 -0.34 21.94
CA PRO A 117 -6.38 -1.49 22.20
C PRO A 117 -7.52 -1.62 21.20
N LEU A 118 -8.22 -0.51 20.89
CA LEU A 118 -9.32 -0.47 19.92
C LEU A 118 -8.89 -0.89 18.49
N LEU A 119 -7.69 -0.47 18.08
CA LEU A 119 -7.12 -0.88 16.80
C LEU A 119 -6.84 -2.38 16.79
N LEU A 120 -6.22 -2.89 17.85
CA LEU A 120 -5.88 -4.30 17.98
C LEU A 120 -7.13 -5.18 18.02
N ASP A 121 -8.20 -4.76 18.69
CA ASP A 121 -9.46 -5.50 18.71
C ASP A 121 -10.10 -5.57 17.32
N SER A 122 -10.06 -4.48 16.55
CA SER A 122 -10.51 -4.47 15.16
C SER A 122 -9.69 -5.43 14.29
N LEU A 123 -8.36 -5.39 14.39
CA LEU A 123 -7.45 -6.26 13.63
C LEU A 123 -7.67 -7.75 13.99
N CYS A 124 -7.78 -8.06 15.28
CA CYS A 124 -7.98 -9.42 15.76
C CYS A 124 -9.36 -9.98 15.39
N SER A 125 -10.40 -9.15 15.46
CA SER A 125 -11.74 -9.53 15.02
C SER A 125 -11.76 -9.83 13.53
N GLN A 126 -11.12 -8.99 12.72
CA GLN A 126 -11.02 -9.20 11.26
C GLN A 126 -10.20 -10.44 10.89
N ALA A 127 -9.12 -10.73 11.63
CA ALA A 127 -8.30 -11.91 11.39
C ALA A 127 -9.05 -13.23 11.67
N SER A 128 -10.03 -13.20 12.57
CA SER A 128 -10.86 -14.37 12.91
C SER A 128 -11.88 -14.73 11.82
N GLN A 129 -12.20 -13.79 10.91
CA GLN A 129 -13.14 -13.99 9.82
C GLN A 129 -12.40 -14.53 8.57
N ASP A 130 -12.82 -15.69 8.07
CA ASP A 130 -12.17 -16.56 7.07
C ASP A 130 -11.20 -15.82 6.10
N SER A 131 -9.91 -15.96 6.38
CA SER A 131 -8.80 -15.09 5.94
C SER A 131 -8.25 -15.39 4.53
N LYS A 132 -8.87 -16.31 3.78
CA LYS A 132 -8.30 -16.82 2.52
C LYS A 132 -8.25 -15.80 1.37
N GLN A 133 -8.97 -14.68 1.48
CA GLN A 133 -9.12 -13.73 0.36
C GLN A 133 -8.51 -12.35 0.60
N ARG A 134 -8.04 -12.03 1.82
CA ARG A 134 -7.51 -10.69 2.10
C ARG A 134 -5.98 -10.72 2.18
N PRO A 135 -5.27 -10.03 1.28
CA PRO A 135 -3.83 -9.85 1.43
C PRO A 135 -3.57 -8.96 2.63
N ASN A 136 -3.28 -9.59 3.77
CA ASN A 136 -2.91 -8.88 4.98
C ASN A 136 -1.46 -8.37 4.84
N PRO A 137 -1.19 -7.07 5.09
CA PRO A 137 0.17 -6.58 5.33
C PRO A 137 1.02 -7.53 6.18
N ALA A 138 2.30 -7.72 5.84
CA ALA A 138 3.14 -8.66 6.59
C ALA A 138 3.28 -8.29 8.08
N LEU A 139 3.32 -6.99 8.41
CA LEU A 139 3.33 -6.53 9.80
C LEU A 139 2.03 -6.87 10.52
N VAL A 140 0.87 -6.59 9.90
CA VAL A 140 -0.44 -6.89 10.49
C VAL A 140 -0.62 -8.40 10.63
N GLN A 141 -0.18 -9.19 9.65
CA GLN A 141 -0.21 -10.66 9.73
C GLN A 141 0.60 -11.18 10.92
N ASN A 142 1.84 -10.70 11.10
CA ASN A 142 2.67 -11.09 12.23
C ASN A 142 2.03 -10.71 13.58
N ILE A 143 1.43 -9.52 13.66
CA ILE A 143 0.70 -9.06 14.85
C ILE A 143 -0.50 -9.98 15.10
N THR A 144 -1.30 -10.27 14.07
CA THR A 144 -2.51 -11.07 14.24
C THR A 144 -2.21 -12.51 14.64
N ASP A 145 -1.20 -13.12 14.03
CA ASP A 145 -0.81 -14.50 14.31
C ASP A 145 -0.17 -14.67 15.70
N THR A 146 0.55 -13.65 16.15
CA THR A 146 1.32 -13.72 17.40
C THR A 146 0.53 -13.20 18.59
N CYS A 147 -0.21 -12.10 18.45
CA CYS A 147 -0.76 -11.36 19.58
C CYS A 147 -2.26 -11.57 19.79
N CYS A 148 -3.06 -11.90 18.77
CA CYS A 148 -4.53 -11.99 18.93
C CYS A 148 -5.00 -13.14 19.81
N LYS A 149 -4.13 -14.13 20.07
CA LYS A 149 -4.37 -15.21 21.04
C LYS A 149 -4.21 -14.80 22.51
N LEU A 150 -3.64 -13.63 22.78
CA LEU A 150 -3.41 -13.11 24.12
C LEU A 150 -4.64 -12.35 24.65
N GLN A 151 -4.66 -12.11 25.96
CA GLN A 151 -5.68 -11.29 26.61
C GLN A 151 -5.53 -9.82 26.22
N GLU A 152 -6.63 -9.06 26.26
CA GLU A 152 -6.71 -7.66 25.80
C GLU A 152 -5.60 -6.77 26.39
N GLY A 153 -5.28 -6.91 27.67
CA GLY A 153 -4.24 -6.14 28.35
C GLY A 153 -2.80 -6.43 27.90
N GLU A 154 -2.55 -7.60 27.30
CA GLU A 154 -1.21 -8.03 26.86
C GLU A 154 -0.96 -7.77 25.36
N ARG A 155 -2.04 -7.59 24.59
CA ARG A 155 -1.98 -7.42 23.13
C ARG A 155 -1.15 -6.22 22.72
N THR A 156 -1.29 -5.09 23.41
CA THR A 156 -0.57 -3.85 23.09
C THR A 156 0.95 -4.01 23.22
N ALA A 157 1.41 -4.56 24.34
CA ALA A 157 2.83 -4.81 24.56
C ALA A 157 3.39 -5.82 23.55
N CYS A 158 2.65 -6.90 23.28
CA CYS A 158 3.01 -7.88 22.26
C CYS A 158 3.14 -7.23 20.87
N ALA A 159 2.17 -6.40 20.48
CA ALA A 159 2.14 -5.83 19.13
C ALA A 159 3.26 -4.80 18.92
N GLU A 160 3.58 -3.99 19.93
CA GLU A 160 4.73 -3.07 19.90
C GLU A 160 6.07 -3.80 19.80
N GLU A 161 6.21 -4.94 20.48
CA GLU A 161 7.40 -5.80 20.38
C GLU A 161 7.50 -6.44 18.99
N VAL A 162 6.41 -7.02 18.47
CA VAL A 162 6.36 -7.57 17.11
C VAL A 162 6.70 -6.51 16.06
N LYS A 163 6.19 -5.27 16.21
CA LYS A 163 6.53 -4.13 15.35
C LYS A 163 8.03 -3.83 15.38
N SER A 164 8.62 -3.80 16.58
CA SER A 164 10.04 -3.51 16.78
C SER A 164 10.93 -4.58 16.14
N GLN A 165 10.62 -5.85 16.36
CA GLN A 165 11.32 -6.98 15.75
C GLN A 165 11.18 -6.99 14.23
N PHE A 166 9.99 -6.68 13.70
CA PHE A 166 9.75 -6.57 12.27
C PHE A 166 10.64 -5.51 11.63
N ILE A 167 10.73 -4.30 12.21
CA ILE A 167 11.58 -3.21 11.69
C ILE A 167 13.07 -3.61 11.74
N ALA A 168 13.52 -4.23 12.83
CA ALA A 168 14.91 -4.66 12.98
C ALA A 168 15.28 -5.76 11.96
N ALA A 169 14.44 -6.79 11.82
CA ALA A 169 14.60 -7.84 10.82
C ALA A 169 14.57 -7.25 9.41
N PHE A 170 13.72 -6.26 9.18
CA PHE A 170 13.60 -5.61 7.88
C PHE A 170 14.87 -4.85 7.49
N CYS A 171 15.40 -3.99 8.36
CA CYS A 171 16.62 -3.23 8.09
C CYS A 171 17.89 -4.08 8.04
N SER A 172 17.92 -5.25 8.70
CA SER A 172 19.03 -6.20 8.62
C SER A 172 18.96 -7.09 7.38
N SER A 173 17.76 -7.41 6.89
CA SER A 173 17.59 -8.16 5.66
C SER A 173 17.84 -7.26 4.44
N GLN A 174 18.84 -7.56 3.61
CA GLN A 174 19.04 -6.89 2.31
C GLN A 174 17.94 -7.31 1.31
N ARG A 175 16.67 -6.99 1.58
CA ARG A 175 15.57 -7.18 0.63
C ARG A 175 15.79 -6.22 -0.54
N ARG A 176 16.48 -6.71 -1.58
CA ARG A 176 16.93 -5.93 -2.75
C ARG A 176 15.84 -5.23 -3.55
N THR A 177 14.57 -5.53 -3.27
CA THR A 177 13.40 -5.03 -4.00
C THR A 177 12.91 -3.68 -3.51
N TRP A 178 13.08 -3.34 -2.23
CA TRP A 178 12.63 -2.06 -1.68
C TRP A 178 13.82 -1.23 -1.18
N LYS A 179 13.89 0.03 -1.61
CA LYS A 179 14.88 1.00 -1.13
C LYS A 179 14.24 1.82 -0.01
N ASP A 180 15.02 2.20 1.00
CA ASP A 180 14.59 3.07 2.09
C ASP A 180 14.78 4.55 1.73
N PRO A 181 13.77 5.23 1.13
CA PRO A 181 13.91 6.62 0.70
C PRO A 181 14.12 7.58 1.87
N GLN A 182 13.55 7.29 3.04
CA GLN A 182 13.66 8.14 4.23
C GLN A 182 14.92 7.84 5.06
N LYS A 183 15.69 6.81 4.67
CA LYS A 183 16.93 6.38 5.35
C LYS A 183 16.73 5.98 6.82
N CYS A 184 15.52 5.57 7.21
CA CYS A 184 15.21 5.11 8.55
C CYS A 184 16.11 3.95 9.02
N CYS A 185 16.46 3.00 8.14
CA CYS A 185 17.36 1.89 8.43
C CYS A 185 18.82 2.31 8.67
N SER A 186 19.17 3.57 8.40
CA SER A 186 20.52 4.10 8.70
C SER A 186 20.68 4.49 10.16
N HIS A 187 19.58 4.58 10.92
CA HIS A 187 19.63 4.87 12.36
C HIS A 187 20.13 3.64 13.14
N LYS A 188 21.20 3.84 13.92
CA LYS A 188 21.78 2.80 14.79
C LYS A 188 20.99 2.59 16.07
N ASP A 189 20.41 3.66 16.60
CA ASP A 189 19.54 3.61 17.78
C ASP A 189 18.18 3.03 17.40
N GLU A 190 17.70 2.06 18.17
CA GLU A 190 16.46 1.35 17.87
C GLU A 190 15.22 2.22 18.08
N ALA A 191 15.23 3.13 19.05
CA ALA A 191 14.12 4.04 19.29
C ALA A 191 14.00 5.06 18.16
N ALA A 192 15.10 5.68 17.74
CA ALA A 192 15.14 6.62 16.62
C ALA A 192 14.77 5.95 15.29
N ARG A 193 15.21 4.70 15.08
CA ARG A 193 14.80 3.91 13.90
C ARG A 193 13.30 3.67 13.91
N ARG A 194 12.72 3.26 15.04
CA ARG A 194 11.27 3.04 15.18
C ARG A 194 10.49 4.33 14.95
N GLU A 195 10.88 5.43 15.58
CA GLU A 195 10.23 6.74 15.40
C GLU A 195 10.23 7.19 13.93
N CYS A 196 11.34 6.98 13.22
CA CYS A 196 11.42 7.26 11.80
C CYS A 196 10.41 6.43 10.99
N PHE A 197 10.30 5.13 11.27
CA PHE A 197 9.31 4.25 10.63
C PHE A 197 7.87 4.64 10.96
N ASP A 198 7.60 4.94 12.21
CA ASP A 198 6.31 5.39 12.70
C ASP A 198 5.85 6.64 11.95
N ARG A 199 6.72 7.66 11.84
CA ARG A 199 6.42 8.91 11.14
C ARG A 199 6.32 8.75 9.62
N SER A 200 7.16 7.89 9.04
CA SER A 200 7.39 7.88 7.59
C SER A 200 6.60 6.80 6.84
N TYR A 201 6.28 5.69 7.51
CA TYR A 201 5.76 4.49 6.87
C TYR A 201 4.53 3.91 7.56
N LEU A 202 4.46 3.93 8.90
CA LEU A 202 3.42 3.24 9.66
C LEU A 202 2.26 4.14 10.11
N GLY A 203 2.49 5.44 10.23
CA GLY A 203 1.48 6.39 10.72
C GLY A 203 0.23 6.47 9.84
N HIS A 204 0.36 6.09 8.55
CA HIS A 204 -0.69 6.27 7.56
C HIS A 204 -0.70 5.12 6.55
N ILE A 205 -1.30 4.01 6.96
CA ILE A 205 -1.50 2.85 6.10
C ILE A 205 -2.95 2.82 5.67
N SER A 206 -3.18 3.03 4.38
CA SER A 206 -4.48 2.75 3.78
C SER A 206 -4.63 1.24 3.69
N LEU A 207 -5.44 0.64 4.57
CA LEU A 207 -6.03 -0.66 4.25
C LEU A 207 -7.34 -0.37 3.55
N LEU A 208 -7.40 -0.79 2.28
CA LEU A 208 -8.68 -0.89 1.60
C LEU A 208 -9.51 -1.91 2.39
N SER A 209 -10.51 -1.43 3.13
CA SER A 209 -11.61 -2.31 3.51
C SER A 209 -12.20 -2.80 2.18
N SER A 210 -12.07 -4.10 1.95
CA SER A 210 -12.71 -4.77 0.82
C SER A 210 -14.21 -4.75 1.07
N GLU A 211 -14.85 -3.62 0.78
CA GLU A 211 -16.13 -3.63 0.09
C GLU A 211 -15.79 -3.78 -1.38
N GLN A 212 -15.42 -5.01 -1.75
CA GLN A 212 -15.35 -5.40 -3.15
C GLN A 212 -16.76 -5.16 -3.72
N ALA A 213 -16.91 -4.16 -4.58
CA ALA A 213 -18.06 -4.15 -5.49
C ALA A 213 -18.02 -5.49 -6.25
N PRO A 214 -19.16 -6.20 -6.40
CA PRO A 214 -19.18 -7.51 -7.02
C PRO A 214 -18.53 -7.44 -8.40
N LEU A 215 -17.61 -8.37 -8.69
CA LEU A 215 -17.15 -8.60 -10.05
C LEU A 215 -18.39 -8.84 -10.93
N PRO A 216 -18.55 -8.13 -12.08
CA PRO A 216 -19.62 -8.44 -13.00
C PRO A 216 -19.43 -9.89 -13.46
N THR A 217 -20.41 -10.73 -13.14
CA THR A 217 -20.49 -12.10 -13.60
C THR A 217 -20.45 -12.11 -15.12
N GLU A 218 -19.50 -12.89 -15.64
CA GLU A 218 -19.25 -13.15 -17.04
C GLU A 218 -20.54 -13.67 -17.70
N ALA A 219 -21.22 -12.80 -18.46
CA ALA A 219 -22.30 -13.22 -19.34
C ALA A 219 -21.65 -14.01 -20.48
N THR A 220 -21.75 -15.33 -20.41
CA THR A 220 -21.36 -16.23 -21.48
C THR A 220 -22.52 -16.31 -22.48
N PRO A 221 -22.28 -16.23 -23.80
CA PRO A 221 -23.33 -16.42 -24.82
C PRO A 221 -23.89 -17.84 -24.85
#